data_AF-A0A7Z9TSN7-F1
#
_entry.id   AF-A0A7Z9TSN7-F1
#
_cell.length_a   1.000
_cell.length_b   1.000
_cell.length_c   1.000
_cell.angle_alpha   90.00
_cell.angle_beta   90.00
_cell.angle_gamma   90.00
#
_symmetry.space_group_name_H-M   'P 1'
#
loop_
_entity.id
_entity.type
_entity.pdbx_description
1 polymer ?
#
loop_
_entity_poly.entity_id
_entity_poly.type
_entity_poly.pdbx_seq_one_letter_code
_entity_poly.pdbx_strand_id
1 'polypeptide(L)' 'DGEQLDLEHHQRLITTHLGTLVKMKHVVGVAGGTEKIEALKAALKGGFIHSLITDEVTARTLISSL' A
#
# COMPACT_ATOMS: atom_id res chain seq x y z
N ASP A 1 -5.22 9.68 -0.27
CA ASP A 1 -5.07 9.64 1.21
C ASP A 1 -5.04 8.28 1.88
N GLY A 2 -4.92 7.17 1.15
CA GLY A 2 -4.96 5.83 1.76
C GLY A 2 -6.37 5.31 2.05
N GLU A 3 -7.39 5.95 1.50
CA GLU A 3 -8.77 5.48 1.53
C GLU A 3 -9.07 4.64 0.29
N GLN A 4 -9.83 3.55 0.48
CA GLN A 4 -10.27 2.71 -0.61
C GLN A 4 -11.34 3.44 -1.44
N LEU A 5 -11.16 3.48 -2.76
CA LEU A 5 -12.20 3.96 -3.66
C LEU A 5 -13.36 2.96 -3.73
N ASP A 6 -14.59 3.46 -3.74
CA ASP A 6 -15.76 2.63 -3.99
C ASP A 6 -16.02 2.53 -5.50
N LEU A 7 -15.73 1.35 -6.06
CA LEU A 7 -15.82 1.06 -7.49
C LEU A 7 -16.53 -0.27 -7.67
N GLU A 8 -17.46 -0.35 -8.62
CA GLU A 8 -18.26 -1.56 -8.89
C GLU A 8 -17.39 -2.80 -9.16
N HIS A 9 -16.24 -2.61 -9.80
CA HIS A 9 -15.31 -3.68 -10.14
C HIS A 9 -14.73 -4.38 -8.91
N HIS A 10 -14.63 -3.72 -7.75
CA HIS A 10 -14.14 -4.33 -6.51
C HIS A 10 -15.04 -5.48 -6.00
N GLN A 11 -16.35 -5.42 -6.30
CA GLN A 11 -17.32 -6.44 -5.88
C GLN A 11 -17.27 -7.72 -6.72
N ARG A 12 -16.59 -7.67 -7.88
CA ARG A 12 -16.51 -8.78 -8.84
C ARG A 12 -15.20 -9.57 -8.74
N LEU A 13 -14.31 -9.22 -7.80
CA LEU A 13 -13.04 -9.91 -7.59
C LEU A 13 -13.21 -11.08 -6.62
N ILE A 14 -12.77 -12.28 -7.02
CA ILE A 14 -12.67 -13.44 -6.12
C ILE A 14 -11.26 -13.41 -5.50
N THR A 15 -11.10 -12.65 -4.42
CA THR A 15 -9.80 -12.42 -3.75
C THR A 15 -9.97 -12.00 -2.29
N THR A 16 -8.86 -11.78 -1.59
CA THR A 16 -8.87 -11.12 -0.27
C THR A 16 -9.21 -9.64 -0.43
N HIS A 17 -10.31 -9.19 0.18
CA HIS A 17 -10.68 -7.78 0.17
C HIS A 17 -9.62 -6.90 0.87
N LEU A 18 -9.45 -5.66 0.37
CA LEU A 18 -8.46 -4.72 0.89
C LEU A 18 -8.64 -4.45 2.39
N GLY A 19 -9.89 -4.26 2.85
CA GLY A 19 -10.21 -4.06 4.26
C GLY A 19 -9.89 -5.26 5.17
N THR A 20 -9.72 -6.47 4.60
CA THR A 20 -9.25 -7.63 5.36
C THR A 20 -7.77 -7.50 5.72
N LEU A 21 -6.95 -6.90 4.86
CA LEU A 21 -5.51 -6.72 5.10
C LEU A 21 -5.26 -5.84 6.34
N VAL A 22 -6.07 -4.80 6.54
CA VAL A 22 -6.00 -3.91 7.72
C VAL A 22 -6.23 -4.67 9.03
N LYS A 23 -7.00 -5.77 9.00
CA LYS A 23 -7.31 -6.60 10.18
C LYS A 23 -6.29 -7.71 10.42
N MET A 24 -5.40 -7.98 9.46
CA MET A 24 -4.39 -9.03 9.61
C MET A 24 -3.32 -8.60 10.61
N LYS A 25 -2.78 -9.57 11.34
CA LYS A 25 -1.74 -9.32 12.36
C LYS A 25 -0.51 -8.62 11.79
N HIS A 26 -0.11 -8.99 10.58
CA HIS A 26 1.09 -8.45 9.94
C HIS A 26 1.03 -8.67 8.42
N VAL A 27 1.29 -7.62 7.65
CA VAL A 27 1.24 -7.61 6.19
C VAL A 27 2.53 -6.97 5.68
N VAL A 28 3.25 -7.69 4.83
CA VAL A 28 4.49 -7.23 4.23
C VAL A 28 4.24 -6.83 2.79
N GLY A 29 4.48 -5.55 2.46
CA GLY A 29 4.51 -5.05 1.09
C GLY A 29 5.89 -5.19 0.48
N VAL A 30 5.96 -5.50 -0.81
CA VAL A 30 7.20 -5.54 -1.59
C VAL A 30 7.00 -4.69 -2.84
N ALA A 31 7.75 -3.60 -2.96
CA ALA A 31 7.65 -2.70 -4.10
C ALA A 31 8.89 -1.80 -4.20
N GLY A 32 9.26 -1.41 -5.41
CA GLY A 32 10.32 -0.44 -5.70
C GLY A 32 9.98 0.34 -6.96
N GLY A 33 10.64 1.48 -7.14
CA GLY A 33 10.41 2.47 -8.19
C GLY A 33 9.92 3.82 -7.63
N THR A 34 10.55 4.92 -8.07
CA THR A 34 10.16 6.28 -7.68
C THR A 34 8.80 6.68 -8.24
N GLU A 35 8.33 6.02 -9.30
CA GLU A 35 6.99 6.19 -9.84
C GLU A 35 5.88 5.69 -8.91
N LYS A 36 6.21 4.90 -7.88
CA LYS A 36 5.25 4.31 -6.94
C LYS A 36 5.14 5.05 -5.61
N ILE A 37 5.85 6.16 -5.44
CA ILE A 37 5.94 6.86 -4.15
C ILE A 37 4.57 7.25 -3.61
N GLU A 38 3.71 7.86 -4.42
CA GLU A 38 2.37 8.26 -3.98
C GLU A 38 1.49 7.06 -3.63
N ALA A 39 1.60 5.96 -4.38
CA ALA A 39 0.90 4.72 -4.07
C ALA A 39 1.39 4.09 -2.76
N LEU A 40 2.69 4.09 -2.50
CA LEU A 40 3.28 3.58 -1.26
C LEU A 40 2.89 4.42 -0.05
N LYS A 41 2.88 5.75 -0.17
CA LYS A 41 2.37 6.63 0.88
C LYS A 41 0.92 6.32 1.21
N ALA A 42 0.07 6.21 0.20
CA ALA A 42 -1.33 5.87 0.40
C ALA A 42 -1.48 4.49 1.06
N ALA A 43 -0.69 3.48 0.64
CA ALA A 43 -0.74 2.14 1.21
C ALA A 43 -0.33 2.09 2.69
N LEU A 44 0.72 2.85 3.05
CA LEU A 44 1.19 2.98 4.43
C LEU A 44 0.20 3.78 5.28
N LYS A 45 -0.28 4.93 4.79
CA LYS A 45 -1.25 5.78 5.49
C LYS A 45 -2.59 5.06 5.72
N GLY A 46 -3.03 4.25 4.76
CA GLY A 46 -4.23 3.43 4.87
C GLY A 46 -4.08 2.19 5.76
N GLY A 47 -2.87 1.90 6.27
CA GLY A 47 -2.62 0.73 7.12
C GLY A 47 -2.78 -0.60 6.39
N PHE A 48 -2.73 -0.62 5.05
CA PHE A 48 -2.86 -1.85 4.27
C PHE A 48 -1.61 -2.72 4.33
N ILE A 49 -0.46 -2.10 4.62
CA ILE A 49 0.83 -2.78 4.82
C ILE A 49 1.48 -2.29 6.12
N HIS A 50 2.11 -3.22 6.83
CA HIS A 50 2.75 -2.99 8.14
C HIS A 50 4.27 -2.91 8.02
N SER A 51 4.85 -3.56 7.02
CA SER A 51 6.29 -3.55 6.74
C SER A 51 6.50 -3.48 5.23
N LEU A 52 7.53 -2.77 4.79
CA LEU A 52 7.84 -2.56 3.38
C LEU A 52 9.26 -3.04 3.08
N ILE A 53 9.39 -3.90 2.07
CA ILE A 53 10.65 -4.23 1.42
C ILE A 53 10.72 -3.42 0.13
N THR A 54 11.77 -2.61 0.00
CA THR A 54 11.96 -1.70 -1.13
C THR A 54 13.45 -1.46 -1.42
N ASP A 55 13.78 -0.87 -2.56
CA ASP A 55 15.15 -0.48 -2.91
C ASP A 55 15.57 0.85 -2.26
N GLU A 56 16.87 1.12 -2.25
CA GLU A 56 17.45 2.30 -1.60
C GLU A 56 16.88 3.63 -2.14
N VAL A 57 16.73 3.75 -3.46
CA VAL A 57 16.28 4.99 -4.10
C VAL A 57 14.84 5.27 -3.73
N THR A 58 13.98 4.25 -3.78
CA THR A 58 12.59 4.34 -3.36
C THR A 58 12.46 4.65 -1.88
N ALA A 59 13.24 4.01 -1.01
CA ALA A 59 13.23 4.27 0.42
C ALA A 59 13.58 5.74 0.73
N ARG A 60 14.68 6.25 0.15
CA ARG A 60 15.13 7.64 0.37
C ARG A 60 14.10 8.65 -0.11
N THR A 61 13.52 8.41 -1.29
CA THR A 61 12.51 9.29 -1.88
C THR A 61 11.23 9.27 -1.05
N LEU A 62 10.82 8.09 -0.59
CA LEU A 62 9.63 7.92 0.24
C LEU A 62 9.79 8.66 1.56
N ILE A 63 10.91 8.45 2.27
CA ILE A 63 11.21 9.15 3.54
C ILE A 63 11.22 10.66 3.37
N SER A 64 11.80 11.16 2.28
CA SER A 64 11.90 12.61 2.02
C SER A 64 10.57 13.26 1.64
N SER A 65 9.54 12.46 1.41
CA SER A 65 8.25 12.93 0.90
C SER A 65 7.04 12.54 1.76
N LEU A 66 7.29 11.81 2.86
CA LEU A 66 6.35 11.61 3.97
C LEU A 66 6.20 12.92 4.77
#